data_AF-A0A6I2Z195-F1
#
_entry.id   AF-A0A6I2Z195-F1
#
_cell.length_a   1.000
_cell.length_b   1.000
_cell.length_c   1.000
_cell.angle_alpha   90.00
_cell.angle_beta   90.00
_cell.angle_gamma   90.00
#
_symmetry.space_group_name_H-M   'P 1'
#
loop_
_entity.id
_entity.type
_entity.pdbx_description
1 polymer ?
#
loop_
_entity_poly.entity_id
_entity_poly.type
_entity_poly.pdbx_seq_one_letter_code
_entity_poly.pdbx_strand_id
1 'polypeptide(L)'
;MKERNYEKLTFRMMSYIDFEEFKRACLASPEELTAFLSKGEFMEYYNVVDYLNLFNAMLKDRETNVYALFEGKTLVGVGTSSPANRSFGSQLIYWIRNGFHGRGYGLFFMYNLISRAINNGADYAELIIDRENIPSIKVAETLGLTKIKEWERPESGQGERNSGKFAAYYAFDHRLEVEAERLQVEPFILLQDLWFREALGQIEAPKMITRRNKFGKTRLSQNLRFFSDESERPKEA
;
A
#
# COMPACT_ATOMS: atom_id res chain seq x y z
N MET A 1 -25.85 9.54 -12.19
CA MET A 1 -24.66 8.91 -11.58
C MET A 1 -24.53 7.53 -12.20
N LYS A 2 -23.42 7.20 -12.90
CA LYS A 2 -23.25 5.83 -13.44
C LYS A 2 -23.19 4.85 -12.26
N GLU A 3 -24.06 3.85 -12.28
CA GLU A 3 -24.11 2.80 -11.26
C GLU A 3 -22.76 2.07 -11.21
N ARG A 4 -22.14 2.03 -10.03
CA ARG A 4 -20.82 1.42 -9.85
C ARG A 4 -21.03 -0.04 -9.46
N ASN A 5 -20.70 -0.96 -10.36
CA ASN A 5 -20.75 -2.39 -10.06
C ASN A 5 -19.39 -2.85 -9.50
N TYR A 6 -19.37 -3.22 -8.21
CA TYR A 6 -18.21 -3.76 -7.53
C TYR A 6 -18.28 -5.28 -7.29
N GLU A 7 -19.34 -5.95 -7.75
CA GLU A 7 -19.58 -7.39 -7.46
C GLU A 7 -18.51 -8.29 -8.06
N LYS A 8 -17.87 -7.84 -9.14
CA LYS A 8 -16.77 -8.57 -9.80
C LYS A 8 -15.40 -8.25 -9.21
N LEU A 9 -15.34 -7.35 -8.22
CA LEU A 9 -14.10 -6.96 -7.58
C LEU A 9 -13.77 -7.88 -6.41
N THR A 10 -12.52 -8.34 -6.38
CA THR A 10 -11.97 -9.10 -5.25
C THR A 10 -10.80 -8.32 -4.64
N PHE A 11 -10.97 -7.90 -3.39
CA PHE A 11 -9.88 -7.34 -2.57
C PHE A 11 -9.29 -8.44 -1.70
N ARG A 12 -7.98 -8.69 -1.82
CA ARG A 12 -7.28 -9.67 -0.98
C ARG A 12 -5.79 -9.37 -0.85
N MET A 13 -5.13 -10.05 0.08
CA MET A 13 -3.67 -10.04 0.12
C MET A 13 -3.10 -10.66 -1.16
N MET A 14 -2.00 -10.07 -1.61
CA MET A 14 -1.22 -10.60 -2.71
C MET A 14 -0.50 -11.89 -2.29
N SER A 15 -0.16 -12.72 -3.26
CA SER A 15 0.44 -14.04 -3.06
C SER A 15 1.42 -14.35 -4.18
N TYR A 16 2.28 -15.35 -3.99
CA TYR A 16 3.28 -15.71 -5.01
C TYR A 16 2.68 -16.10 -6.37
N ILE A 17 1.43 -16.60 -6.41
CA ILE A 17 0.77 -16.96 -7.67
C ILE A 17 0.34 -15.73 -8.50
N ASP A 18 0.36 -14.52 -7.91
CA ASP A 18 -0.06 -13.28 -8.56
C ASP A 18 1.07 -12.61 -9.36
N PHE A 19 2.29 -13.16 -9.33
CA PHE A 19 3.48 -12.56 -9.92
C PHE A 19 3.30 -12.15 -11.40
N GLU A 20 2.74 -13.04 -12.21
CA GLU A 20 2.58 -12.76 -13.64
C GLU A 20 1.61 -11.61 -13.90
N GLU A 21 0.52 -11.51 -13.14
CA GLU A 21 -0.40 -10.38 -13.25
C GLU A 21 0.17 -9.09 -12.66
N PHE A 22 0.96 -9.18 -11.59
CA PHE A 22 1.72 -8.04 -11.05
C PHE A 22 2.66 -7.44 -12.10
N LYS A 23 3.50 -8.28 -12.72
CA LYS A 23 4.41 -7.85 -13.80
C LYS A 23 3.65 -7.18 -14.94
N ARG A 24 2.56 -7.79 -15.41
CA ARG A 24 1.70 -7.22 -16.47
C ARG A 24 1.07 -5.89 -16.07
N ALA A 25 0.68 -5.73 -14.81
CA ALA A 25 0.11 -4.50 -14.31
C ALA A 25 1.15 -3.38 -14.24
N CYS A 26 2.38 -3.68 -13.80
CA CYS A 26 3.49 -2.73 -13.81
C CYS A 26 3.84 -2.27 -15.23
N LEU A 27 4.03 -3.21 -16.16
CA LEU A 27 4.35 -2.89 -17.56
C LEU A 27 3.26 -2.06 -18.25
N ALA A 28 2.00 -2.21 -17.83
CA ALA A 28 0.88 -1.43 -18.36
C ALA A 28 0.76 -0.03 -17.76
N SER A 29 1.39 0.24 -16.62
CA SER A 29 1.13 1.42 -15.78
C SER A 29 2.40 2.20 -15.39
N PRO A 30 3.33 2.50 -16.32
CA PRO A 30 4.54 3.25 -15.99
C PRO A 30 4.19 4.62 -15.41
N GLU A 31 3.27 5.37 -16.03
CA GLU A 31 2.88 6.71 -15.58
C GLU A 31 2.24 6.68 -14.19
N GLU A 32 1.38 5.71 -13.88
CA GLU A 32 0.76 5.61 -12.55
C GLU A 32 1.77 5.27 -11.45
N LEU A 33 2.85 4.60 -11.83
CA LEU A 33 3.92 4.18 -10.92
C LEU A 33 5.04 5.23 -10.79
N THR A 34 5.17 6.16 -11.73
CA THR A 34 6.22 7.20 -11.73
C THR A 34 5.71 8.62 -11.55
N ALA A 35 4.46 8.97 -11.89
CA ALA A 35 4.03 10.38 -11.88
C ALA A 35 4.01 10.98 -10.47
N PHE A 36 3.38 10.28 -9.52
CA PHE A 36 3.24 10.73 -8.12
C PHE A 36 3.76 9.69 -7.12
N LEU A 37 4.31 8.59 -7.62
CA LEU A 37 5.00 7.55 -6.87
C LEU A 37 6.39 7.42 -7.48
N SER A 38 7.41 7.08 -6.69
CA SER A 38 8.72 6.66 -7.20
C SER A 38 8.84 5.14 -7.31
N LYS A 39 7.71 4.45 -7.48
CA LYS A 39 7.65 2.99 -7.45
C LYS A 39 7.95 2.36 -8.81
N GLY A 40 7.78 3.12 -9.89
CA GLY A 40 8.02 2.68 -11.26
C GLY A 40 9.37 3.12 -11.83
N GLU A 41 10.18 3.83 -11.06
CA GLU A 41 11.44 4.39 -11.55
C GLU A 41 12.36 3.26 -12.03
N PHE A 42 12.90 3.39 -13.24
CA PHE A 42 13.75 2.42 -13.92
C PHE A 42 13.09 1.09 -14.33
N MET A 43 11.76 0.93 -14.15
CA MET A 43 11.05 -0.30 -14.55
C MET A 43 11.09 -0.57 -16.05
N GLU A 44 11.34 0.45 -16.87
CA GLU A 44 11.55 0.33 -18.31
C GLU A 44 12.79 -0.50 -18.67
N TYR A 45 13.75 -0.64 -17.74
CA TYR A 45 14.96 -1.44 -17.91
C TYR A 45 14.86 -2.83 -17.24
N TYR A 46 13.77 -3.10 -16.54
CA TYR A 46 13.63 -4.34 -15.77
C TYR A 46 13.46 -5.54 -16.69
N ASN A 47 14.24 -6.59 -16.43
CA ASN A 47 13.96 -7.92 -16.95
C ASN A 47 13.02 -8.68 -16.00
N VAL A 48 12.64 -9.92 -16.37
CA VAL A 48 11.72 -10.75 -15.57
C VAL A 48 12.25 -11.02 -14.15
N VAL A 49 13.57 -11.18 -13.99
CA VAL A 49 14.21 -11.41 -12.69
C VAL A 49 14.11 -10.18 -11.81
N ASP A 50 14.24 -8.97 -12.37
CA ASP A 50 14.10 -7.72 -11.62
C ASP A 50 12.67 -7.55 -11.07
N TYR A 51 11.66 -7.82 -11.90
CA TYR A 51 10.26 -7.85 -11.44
C TYR A 51 10.04 -8.89 -10.34
N LEU A 52 10.63 -10.08 -10.48
CA LEU A 52 10.51 -11.14 -9.47
C LEU A 52 11.19 -10.73 -8.16
N ASN A 53 12.34 -10.08 -8.22
CA ASN A 53 13.06 -9.57 -7.05
C ASN A 53 12.24 -8.49 -6.33
N LEU A 54 11.69 -7.52 -7.06
CA LEU A 54 10.81 -6.50 -6.51
C LEU A 54 9.60 -7.14 -5.83
N PHE A 55 8.91 -8.04 -6.52
CA PHE A 55 7.73 -8.72 -5.99
C PHE A 55 8.04 -9.55 -4.73
N ASN A 56 9.15 -10.27 -4.76
CA ASN A 56 9.63 -11.03 -3.60
C ASN A 56 9.97 -10.12 -2.42
N ALA A 57 10.62 -8.98 -2.67
CA ALA A 57 10.96 -8.02 -1.62
C ALA A 57 9.70 -7.47 -0.97
N MET A 58 8.71 -7.06 -1.76
CA MET A 58 7.41 -6.59 -1.26
C MET A 58 6.69 -7.64 -0.40
N LEU A 59 6.67 -8.90 -0.82
CA LEU A 59 5.99 -9.97 -0.07
C LEU A 59 6.77 -10.48 1.16
N LYS A 60 8.09 -10.26 1.20
CA LYS A 60 8.95 -10.69 2.32
C LYS A 60 9.09 -9.64 3.42
N ASP A 61 8.78 -8.39 3.11
CA ASP A 61 8.77 -7.31 4.09
C ASP A 61 7.90 -7.69 5.29
N ARG A 62 8.46 -7.53 6.49
CA ARG A 62 7.81 -7.92 7.75
C ARG A 62 6.88 -6.84 8.28
N GLU A 63 7.02 -5.61 7.80
CA GLU A 63 6.27 -4.45 8.26
C GLU A 63 5.20 -4.03 7.25
N THR A 64 5.32 -4.49 6.01
CA THR A 64 4.39 -4.13 4.94
C THR A 64 3.42 -5.26 4.60
N ASN A 65 2.13 -4.97 4.67
CA ASN A 65 1.09 -5.80 4.05
C ASN A 65 0.89 -5.38 2.60
N VAL A 66 0.84 -6.34 1.68
CA VAL A 66 0.58 -6.08 0.24
C VAL A 66 -0.79 -6.61 -0.14
N TYR A 67 -1.64 -5.73 -0.64
CA TYR A 67 -3.00 -6.00 -1.10
C TYR A 67 -3.12 -5.79 -2.60
N ALA A 68 -4.05 -6.54 -3.17
CA ALA A 68 -4.37 -6.54 -4.58
C ALA A 68 -5.88 -6.40 -4.75
N LEU A 69 -6.27 -5.59 -5.73
CA LEU A 69 -7.63 -5.51 -6.24
C LEU A 69 -7.68 -6.23 -7.59
N PHE A 70 -8.59 -7.19 -7.72
CA PHE A 70 -8.81 -7.94 -8.95
C PHE A 70 -10.20 -7.66 -9.53
N GLU A 71 -10.30 -7.55 -10.85
CA GLU A 71 -11.56 -7.74 -11.60
C GLU A 71 -11.51 -9.13 -12.24
N GLY A 72 -12.22 -10.10 -11.67
CA GLY A 72 -12.05 -11.50 -12.02
C GLY A 72 -10.62 -12.00 -11.74
N LYS A 73 -9.87 -12.36 -12.79
CA LYS A 73 -8.46 -12.79 -12.69
C LYS A 73 -7.47 -11.65 -12.97
N THR A 74 -7.94 -10.51 -13.46
CA THR A 74 -7.10 -9.40 -13.87
C THR A 74 -6.74 -8.55 -12.66
N LEU A 75 -5.46 -8.34 -12.41
CA LEU A 75 -5.01 -7.38 -11.39
C LEU A 75 -5.27 -5.95 -11.89
N VAL A 76 -6.05 -5.18 -11.12
CA VAL A 76 -6.46 -3.82 -11.47
C VAL A 76 -5.94 -2.75 -10.51
N GLY A 77 -5.37 -3.15 -9.37
CA GLY A 77 -4.74 -2.22 -8.44
C GLY A 77 -3.89 -2.93 -7.40
N VAL A 78 -2.87 -2.24 -6.92
CA VAL A 78 -2.00 -2.71 -5.83
C VAL A 78 -1.92 -1.64 -4.75
N GLY A 79 -1.96 -2.07 -3.50
CA GLY A 79 -1.92 -1.20 -2.35
C GLY A 79 -1.12 -1.83 -1.23
N THR A 80 -0.45 -1.01 -0.44
CA THR A 80 0.36 -1.43 0.69
C THR A 80 -0.08 -0.71 1.94
N SER A 81 0.07 -1.38 3.08
CA SER A 81 -0.12 -0.84 4.42
C SER A 81 1.12 -1.18 5.23
N SER A 82 1.78 -0.15 5.75
CA SER A 82 2.97 -0.24 6.60
C SER A 82 2.77 0.64 7.84
N PRO A 83 3.61 0.56 8.88
CA PRO A 83 3.60 1.55 9.95
C PRO A 83 3.72 2.98 9.41
N ALA A 84 2.94 3.91 9.98
CA ALA A 84 3.12 5.33 9.72
C ALA A 84 4.35 5.87 10.45
N ASN A 85 4.80 7.08 10.07
CA ASN A 85 5.92 7.75 10.73
C ASN A 85 5.65 8.08 12.21
N ARG A 86 4.38 8.21 12.59
CA ARG A 86 3.94 8.35 13.98
C ARG A 86 3.27 7.03 14.41
N SER A 87 3.44 6.69 15.68
CA SER A 87 2.83 5.49 16.27
C SER A 87 1.31 5.47 16.14
N PHE A 88 0.70 4.31 16.39
CA PHE A 88 -0.75 4.05 16.29
C PHE A 88 -1.33 4.11 14.86
N GLY A 89 -0.53 4.49 13.86
CA GLY A 89 -0.98 4.66 12.49
C GLY A 89 -0.46 3.64 11.51
N SER A 90 -1.21 3.41 10.43
CA SER A 90 -0.71 2.75 9.24
C SER A 90 -0.71 3.69 8.04
N GLN A 91 0.43 3.79 7.36
CA GLN A 91 0.53 4.50 6.09
C GLN A 91 0.03 3.62 4.94
N LEU A 92 -0.83 4.19 4.11
CA LEU A 92 -1.39 3.56 2.92
C LEU A 92 -0.79 4.17 1.65
N ILE A 93 -0.34 3.30 0.76
CA ILE A 93 0.11 3.67 -0.59
C ILE A 93 -0.62 2.78 -1.57
N TYR A 94 -1.13 3.33 -2.68
CA TYR A 94 -1.83 2.53 -3.68
C TYR A 94 -1.70 3.13 -5.08
N TRP A 95 -1.96 2.30 -6.08
CA TRP A 95 -2.14 2.72 -7.46
C TRP A 95 -3.18 1.83 -8.15
N ILE A 96 -3.81 2.38 -9.17
CA ILE A 96 -4.77 1.69 -10.04
C ILE A 96 -4.09 1.47 -11.39
N ARG A 97 -4.25 0.27 -11.94
CA ARG A 97 -3.66 -0.08 -13.23
C ARG A 97 -4.23 0.80 -14.34
N ASN A 98 -3.38 1.19 -15.27
CA ASN A 98 -3.79 1.91 -16.46
C ASN A 98 -4.95 1.19 -17.19
N GLY A 99 -5.88 1.96 -17.75
CA GLY A 99 -7.11 1.46 -18.38
C GLY A 99 -8.26 1.12 -17.43
N PHE A 100 -8.05 1.18 -16.11
CA PHE A 100 -9.10 0.94 -15.09
C PHE A 100 -9.53 2.19 -14.31
N HIS A 101 -8.96 3.36 -14.63
CA HIS A 101 -9.37 4.65 -14.08
C HIS A 101 -10.81 5.02 -14.41
N GLY A 102 -11.41 5.90 -13.60
CA GLY A 102 -12.77 6.41 -13.82
C GLY A 102 -13.91 5.44 -13.50
N ARG A 103 -13.61 4.20 -13.08
CA ARG A 103 -14.62 3.17 -12.72
C ARG A 103 -15.01 3.14 -11.24
N GLY A 104 -14.47 4.06 -10.44
CA GLY A 104 -14.65 4.06 -8.98
C GLY A 104 -13.76 3.08 -8.22
N TYR A 105 -12.84 2.37 -8.90
CA TYR A 105 -11.98 1.38 -8.27
C TYR A 105 -11.03 1.97 -7.23
N GLY A 106 -10.49 3.18 -7.46
CA GLY A 106 -9.66 3.87 -6.46
C GLY A 106 -10.41 4.11 -5.15
N LEU A 107 -11.69 4.51 -5.23
CA LEU A 107 -12.53 4.71 -4.06
C LEU A 107 -12.80 3.40 -3.31
N PHE A 108 -13.24 2.37 -4.04
CA PHE A 108 -13.50 1.04 -3.47
C PHE A 108 -12.24 0.46 -2.83
N PHE A 109 -11.09 0.58 -3.50
CA PHE A 109 -9.84 0.03 -3.03
C PHE A 109 -9.37 0.73 -1.76
N MET A 110 -9.40 2.07 -1.75
CA MET A 110 -8.98 2.86 -0.59
C MET A 110 -9.85 2.57 0.64
N TYR A 111 -11.18 2.48 0.47
CA TYR A 111 -12.07 2.08 1.56
C TYR A 111 -11.68 0.73 2.17
N ASN A 112 -11.36 -0.26 1.33
CA ASN A 112 -10.94 -1.59 1.80
C ASN A 112 -9.55 -1.58 2.45
N LEU A 113 -8.61 -0.76 1.96
CA LEU A 113 -7.30 -0.57 2.57
C LEU A 113 -7.41 0.05 3.96
N ILE A 114 -8.19 1.12 4.11
CA ILE A 114 -8.48 1.77 5.41
C ILE A 114 -9.10 0.75 6.36
N SER A 115 -10.19 0.10 5.94
CA SER A 115 -10.88 -0.91 6.74
C SER A 115 -9.91 -1.99 7.21
N ARG A 116 -8.98 -2.41 6.34
CA ARG A 116 -8.00 -3.44 6.67
C ARG A 116 -6.92 -2.94 7.64
N ALA A 117 -6.44 -1.72 7.50
CA ALA A 117 -5.49 -1.11 8.43
C ALA A 117 -6.07 -1.01 9.84
N ILE A 118 -7.29 -0.49 9.98
CA ILE A 118 -7.99 -0.38 11.26
C ILE A 118 -8.24 -1.78 11.86
N ASN A 119 -8.73 -2.72 11.07
CA ASN A 119 -8.91 -4.13 11.51
C ASN A 119 -7.61 -4.85 11.88
N ASN A 120 -6.45 -4.32 11.50
CA ASN A 120 -5.13 -4.83 11.89
C ASN A 120 -4.56 -4.11 13.12
N GLY A 121 -5.33 -3.21 13.75
CA GLY A 121 -5.01 -2.57 15.02
C GLY A 121 -4.43 -1.16 14.91
N ALA A 122 -4.52 -0.51 13.75
CA ALA A 122 -4.21 0.90 13.64
C ALA A 122 -5.38 1.74 14.16
N ASP A 123 -5.09 2.79 14.93
CA ASP A 123 -6.09 3.77 15.38
C ASP A 123 -6.33 4.85 14.32
N TYR A 124 -5.45 4.94 13.31
CA TYR A 124 -5.68 5.73 12.12
C TYR A 124 -4.97 5.17 10.88
N ALA A 125 -5.51 5.45 9.70
CA ALA A 125 -4.88 5.19 8.42
C ALA A 125 -4.45 6.52 7.77
N GLU A 126 -3.18 6.63 7.39
CA GLU A 126 -2.56 7.82 6.81
C GLU A 126 -2.39 7.69 5.30
N LEU A 127 -2.84 8.70 4.57
CA LEU A 127 -2.46 8.93 3.18
C LEU A 127 -1.64 10.20 3.10
N ILE A 128 -0.48 10.11 2.44
CA ILE A 128 0.30 11.29 2.03
C ILE A 128 0.10 11.45 0.54
N ILE A 129 -0.41 12.61 0.14
CA ILE A 129 -0.81 12.87 -1.24
C ILE A 129 -0.11 14.13 -1.72
N ASP A 130 0.56 14.03 -2.87
CA ASP A 130 1.02 15.21 -3.62
C ASP A 130 -0.20 16.07 -3.98
N ARG A 131 -0.13 17.39 -3.74
CA ARG A 131 -1.26 18.30 -3.95
C ARG A 131 -1.67 18.46 -5.41
N GLU A 132 -0.84 18.04 -6.36
CA GLU A 132 -1.20 17.95 -7.78
C GLU A 132 -1.86 16.61 -8.16
N ASN A 133 -1.86 15.61 -7.27
CA ASN A 133 -2.58 14.36 -7.47
C ASN A 133 -4.07 14.52 -7.13
N ILE A 134 -4.76 15.34 -7.94
CA ILE A 134 -6.19 15.63 -7.82
C ILE A 134 -7.07 14.36 -7.76
N PRO A 135 -6.80 13.29 -8.55
CA PRO A 135 -7.58 12.05 -8.42
C PRO A 135 -7.54 11.43 -7.03
N SER A 136 -6.37 11.36 -6.40
CA SER A 136 -6.21 10.81 -5.04
C SER A 136 -6.84 11.71 -3.97
N ILE A 137 -6.74 13.03 -4.12
CA ILE A 137 -7.40 14.00 -3.24
C ILE A 137 -8.92 13.78 -3.26
N LYS A 138 -9.52 13.68 -4.46
CA LYS A 138 -10.96 13.41 -4.60
C LYS A 138 -11.36 12.10 -3.92
N VAL A 139 -10.53 11.05 -3.98
CA VAL A 139 -10.79 9.78 -3.28
C VAL A 139 -10.80 9.99 -1.76
N ALA A 140 -9.79 10.68 -1.21
CA ALA A 140 -9.71 10.96 0.22
C ALA A 140 -10.90 11.80 0.71
N GLU A 141 -11.24 12.88 0.01
CA GLU A 141 -12.37 13.75 0.35
C GLU A 141 -13.72 13.02 0.23
N THR A 142 -13.91 12.19 -0.81
CA THR A 142 -15.15 11.40 -0.97
C THR A 142 -15.34 10.37 0.14
N LEU A 143 -14.26 9.84 0.71
CA LEU A 143 -14.31 8.93 1.85
C LEU A 143 -14.38 9.64 3.21
N GLY A 144 -14.42 10.97 3.23
CA GLY A 144 -14.54 11.76 4.46
C GLY A 144 -13.26 11.79 5.30
N LEU A 145 -12.08 11.55 4.71
CA LEU A 145 -10.82 11.64 5.47
C LEU A 145 -10.55 13.08 5.90
N THR A 146 -10.07 13.22 7.14
CA THR A 146 -9.69 14.52 7.70
C THR A 146 -8.32 14.94 7.17
N LYS A 147 -8.22 16.11 6.56
CA LYS A 147 -6.92 16.72 6.23
C LYS A 147 -6.25 17.22 7.51
N ILE A 148 -5.06 16.71 7.81
CA ILE A 148 -4.36 16.98 9.08
C ILE A 148 -3.33 18.09 8.94
N LYS A 149 -2.54 18.05 7.88
CA LYS A 149 -1.45 19.01 7.64
C LYS A 149 -1.08 19.10 6.19
N GLU A 150 -0.47 20.22 5.83
CA GLU A 150 0.19 20.45 4.55
C GLU A 150 1.66 20.84 4.80
N TRP A 151 2.55 20.45 3.91
CA TRP A 151 3.96 20.85 3.98
C TRP A 151 4.58 20.90 2.58
N GLU A 152 5.73 21.57 2.49
CA GLU A 152 6.54 21.60 1.28
C GLU A 152 7.85 20.84 1.51
N ARG A 153 8.25 20.06 0.51
CA ARG A 153 9.51 19.33 0.42
C ARG A 153 9.88 19.20 -1.07
N PRO A 154 10.54 20.21 -1.66
CA PRO A 154 10.89 20.21 -3.08
C PRO A 154 11.64 18.95 -3.53
N GLU A 155 12.62 18.51 -2.71
CA GLU A 155 13.40 17.28 -2.92
C GLU A 155 12.78 16.09 -2.18
N SER A 156 11.56 15.72 -2.55
CA SER A 156 10.85 14.60 -1.89
C SER A 156 11.27 13.23 -2.42
N GLY A 157 11.75 13.16 -3.67
CA GLY A 157 11.97 11.90 -4.39
C GLY A 157 10.68 11.12 -4.69
N GLN A 158 9.50 11.76 -4.64
CA GLN A 158 8.21 11.13 -4.91
C GLN A 158 7.71 11.39 -6.33
N GLY A 159 8.18 10.59 -7.28
CA GLY A 159 7.71 10.61 -8.66
C GLY A 159 8.20 11.80 -9.48
N GLU A 160 7.93 11.75 -10.78
CA GLU A 160 8.41 12.70 -11.79
C GLU A 160 7.67 14.04 -11.74
N ARG A 161 6.36 14.03 -11.42
CA ARG A 161 5.55 15.26 -11.35
C ARG A 161 5.63 15.96 -10.00
N ASN A 162 6.27 15.33 -8.99
CA ASN A 162 6.52 15.83 -7.64
C ASN A 162 6.41 17.37 -7.54
N SER A 163 5.27 17.86 -7.07
CA SER A 163 5.03 19.30 -6.93
C SER A 163 5.87 19.90 -5.80
N GLY A 164 6.47 19.04 -4.97
CA GLY A 164 7.11 19.41 -3.73
C GLY A 164 6.11 19.83 -2.66
N LYS A 165 4.79 19.70 -2.87
CA LYS A 165 3.76 20.12 -1.93
C LYS A 165 2.85 18.96 -1.59
N PHE A 166 2.71 18.66 -0.30
CA PHE A 166 2.05 17.46 0.17
C PHE A 166 0.97 17.78 1.20
N ALA A 167 -0.03 16.91 1.28
CA ALA A 167 -1.05 16.92 2.30
C ALA A 167 -1.17 15.52 2.93
N ALA A 168 -1.36 15.48 4.25
CA ALA A 168 -1.69 14.25 4.98
C ALA A 168 -3.19 14.20 5.28
N TYR A 169 -3.81 13.07 4.97
CA TYR A 169 -5.22 12.78 5.23
C TYR A 169 -5.34 11.54 6.10
N TYR A 170 -6.10 11.63 7.18
CA TYR A 170 -6.32 10.51 8.12
C TYR A 170 -7.76 10.01 8.05
N ALA A 171 -7.91 8.69 8.07
CA ALA A 171 -9.14 8.02 8.49
C ALA A 171 -8.91 7.49 9.91
N PHE A 172 -9.79 7.82 10.85
CA PHE A 172 -9.66 7.39 12.23
C PHE A 172 -10.43 6.08 12.49
N ASP A 173 -9.97 5.30 13.46
CA ASP A 173 -10.77 4.21 14.02
C ASP A 173 -12.03 4.80 14.66
N HIS A 174 -13.19 4.20 14.38
CA HIS A 174 -14.47 4.62 14.94
C HIS A 174 -14.47 4.73 16.47
N ARG A 175 -13.69 3.91 17.18
CA ARG A 175 -13.52 3.98 18.64
C ARG A 175 -12.91 5.31 19.07
N LEU A 176 -11.94 5.83 18.30
CA LEU A 176 -11.33 7.12 18.56
C LEU A 176 -12.32 8.25 18.25
N GLU A 177 -13.11 8.13 17.18
CA GLU A 177 -14.14 9.11 16.81
C GLU A 177 -15.23 9.23 17.88
N VAL A 178 -15.75 8.10 18.37
CA VAL A 178 -16.77 8.07 19.44
C VAL A 178 -16.26 8.68 20.74
N GLU A 179 -15.00 8.39 21.09
CA GLU A 179 -14.39 8.97 22.29
C GLU A 179 -14.17 10.48 22.12
N ALA A 180 -13.78 10.93 20.92
CA ALA A 180 -13.62 12.35 20.60
C ALA A 180 -14.95 13.10 20.69
N GLU A 181 -16.02 12.51 20.16
CA GLU A 181 -17.38 13.05 20.26
C GLU A 181 -17.84 13.16 21.72
N ARG A 182 -17.61 12.11 22.53
CA ARG A 182 -17.93 12.11 23.96
C ARG A 182 -17.21 13.23 24.72
N LEU A 183 -15.95 13.49 24.38
CA LEU A 183 -15.12 14.52 25.00
C LEU A 183 -15.28 15.90 24.34
N GLN A 184 -16.09 16.01 23.28
CA GLN A 184 -16.31 17.23 22.49
C GLN A 184 -14.99 17.83 21.95
N VAL A 185 -14.12 16.97 21.44
CA VAL A 185 -12.85 17.33 20.80
C VAL A 185 -12.75 16.67 19.42
N GLU A 186 -11.84 17.16 18.58
CA GLU A 186 -11.51 16.50 17.32
C GLU A 186 -10.72 15.19 17.58
N PRO A 187 -10.93 14.11 16.78
CA PRO A 187 -10.19 12.86 16.94
C PRO A 187 -8.67 13.03 16.92
N PHE A 188 -8.18 14.02 16.15
CA PHE A 188 -6.76 14.33 16.09
C PHE A 188 -6.18 14.81 17.43
N ILE A 189 -6.97 15.49 18.27
CA ILE A 189 -6.53 15.93 19.60
C ILE A 189 -6.30 14.73 20.53
N LEU A 190 -7.18 13.73 20.48
CA LEU A 190 -6.98 12.49 21.23
C LEU A 190 -5.75 11.73 20.75
N LEU A 191 -5.53 11.68 19.43
CA LEU A 191 -4.33 11.06 18.88
C LEU A 191 -3.04 11.79 19.33
N GLN A 192 -3.08 13.12 19.43
CA GLN A 192 -1.96 13.89 19.99
C GLN A 192 -1.70 13.59 21.47
N ASP A 193 -2.75 13.43 22.29
CA ASP A 193 -2.62 12.98 23.67
C ASP A 193 -2.00 11.58 23.77
N LEU A 194 -2.42 10.64 22.92
CA LEU A 194 -1.83 9.30 22.86
C LEU A 194 -0.33 9.36 22.55
N TRP A 195 0.09 10.13 21.54
CA TRP A 195 1.51 10.33 21.24
C TRP A 195 2.28 10.98 22.38
N PHE A 196 1.67 11.93 23.08
CA PHE A 196 2.29 12.58 24.23
C PHE A 196 2.50 11.58 25.38
N ARG A 197 1.48 10.78 25.70
CA ARG A 197 1.54 9.76 26.75
C ARG A 197 2.50 8.62 26.40
N GLU A 198 2.59 8.24 25.13
CA GLU A 198 3.60 7.30 24.63
C GLU A 198 5.02 7.87 24.82
N ALA A 199 5.24 9.13 24.46
CA ALA A 199 6.54 9.78 24.65
C ALA A 199 6.96 9.89 26.13
N LEU A 200 5.99 9.95 27.04
CA LEU A 200 6.21 9.88 28.49
C LEU A 200 6.38 8.44 29.02
N GLY A 201 6.26 7.42 28.18
CA GLY A 201 6.34 6.01 28.56
C GLY A 201 5.14 5.50 29.37
N GLN A 202 4.02 6.21 29.33
CA GLN A 202 2.80 5.84 30.08
C GLN A 202 1.95 4.80 29.36
N ILE A 203 2.07 4.75 28.03
CA ILE A 203 1.41 3.77 27.17
C ILE A 203 2.40 3.30 26.11
N GLU A 204 2.14 2.11 25.55
CA GLU A 204 2.86 1.61 24.38
C GLU A 204 1.88 1.51 23.20
N ALA A 205 2.36 1.87 22.01
CA ALA A 205 1.55 1.70 20.81
C ALA A 205 1.26 0.21 20.53
N PRO A 206 0.05 -0.13 20.08
CA PRO A 206 -0.30 -1.49 19.76
C PRO A 206 0.60 -1.99 18.62
N LYS A 207 1.12 -3.22 18.76
CA LYS A 207 1.82 -3.89 17.66
C LYS A 207 0.82 -4.17 16.54
N MET A 208 0.96 -3.47 15.43
CA MET A 208 0.14 -3.72 14.25
C MET A 208 0.32 -5.15 13.74
N ILE A 209 -0.79 -5.78 13.38
CA ILE A 209 -0.78 -7.14 12.88
C ILE A 209 -0.38 -7.11 11.41
N THR A 210 0.87 -7.47 11.11
CA THR A 210 1.26 -7.82 9.73
C THR A 210 0.72 -9.21 9.41
N ARG A 211 -0.30 -9.28 8.55
CA ARG A 211 -0.87 -10.56 8.11
C ARG A 211 -0.08 -11.05 6.92
N ARG A 212 0.64 -12.16 7.10
CA ARG A 212 1.21 -12.89 5.96
C ARG A 212 0.13 -13.70 5.26
N ASN A 213 0.21 -13.77 3.94
CA ASN A 213 -0.56 -14.76 3.22
C ASN A 213 -0.08 -16.17 3.62
N LYS A 214 -0.95 -16.95 4.27
CA LYS A 214 -0.66 -18.33 4.68
C LYS A 214 -0.62 -19.30 3.48
N PHE A 215 -1.17 -18.90 2.33
CA PHE A 215 -1.09 -19.65 1.08
C PHE A 215 0.15 -19.23 0.30
N GLY A 216 1.27 -19.85 0.66
CA GLY A 216 2.57 -19.54 0.07
C GLY A 216 3.75 -19.98 0.93
N LYS A 217 3.62 -21.05 1.72
CA LYS A 217 4.84 -21.81 2.06
C LYS A 217 5.40 -22.29 0.73
N THR A 218 6.37 -21.56 0.19
CA THR A 218 7.29 -22.06 -0.83
C THR A 218 7.77 -23.41 -0.32
N ARG A 219 7.35 -24.49 -0.97
CA ARG A 219 7.98 -25.78 -0.74
C ARG A 219 9.45 -25.56 -1.06
N LEU A 220 10.35 -25.95 -0.16
CA LEU A 220 11.80 -25.87 -0.39
C LEU A 220 12.21 -26.45 -1.76
N SER A 221 11.40 -27.36 -2.32
CA SER A 221 11.53 -27.92 -3.67
C SER A 221 11.44 -26.90 -4.81
N GLN A 222 10.98 -25.67 -4.59
CA GLN A 222 11.01 -24.58 -5.59
C GLN A 222 12.32 -23.77 -5.54
N ASN A 223 13.10 -23.87 -4.46
CA ASN A 223 14.42 -23.24 -4.36
C ASN A 223 15.58 -24.14 -4.83
N LEU A 224 15.31 -25.40 -5.21
CA LEU A 224 16.33 -26.42 -5.51
C LEU A 224 16.46 -26.78 -7.02
N ARG A 225 15.95 -25.96 -7.94
CA ARG A 225 16.14 -26.19 -9.39
C ARG A 225 17.32 -25.44 -10.03
N PHE A 226 18.35 -25.11 -9.26
CA PHE A 226 19.59 -24.55 -9.80
C PHE A 226 20.86 -25.23 -9.25
N PHE A 227 20.78 -26.51 -8.87
CA PHE A 227 21.96 -27.35 -8.63
C PHE A 227 21.68 -28.79 -9.03
N SER A 228 21.61 -29.05 -10.34
CA SER A 228 21.99 -30.34 -10.94
C SER A 228 21.76 -30.25 -12.45
N ASP A 229 22.84 -29.97 -13.19
CA ASP A 229 23.22 -30.66 -14.43
C ASP A 229 24.30 -29.83 -15.16
N GLU A 230 25.48 -29.78 -14.56
CA GLU A 230 26.70 -30.07 -15.34
C GLU A 230 27.34 -31.30 -14.72
N SER A 231 26.74 -32.44 -15.04
CA SER A 231 27.42 -33.72 -15.01
C SER A 231 28.59 -33.66 -15.99
N GLU A 232 29.80 -33.85 -15.45
CA GLU A 232 30.86 -34.67 -16.02
C GLU A 232 31.20 -34.45 -17.50
N ARG A 233 32.46 -34.04 -17.74
CA ARG A 233 33.36 -34.97 -18.44
C ARG A 233 34.83 -34.80 -18.05
N PRO A 234 35.60 -35.90 -18.10
CA PRO A 234 36.95 -36.04 -17.53
C PRO A 234 38.06 -35.81 -18.57
N LYS A 235 39.30 -35.61 -18.08
CA LYS A 235 40.59 -36.21 -18.52
C LYS A 235 41.76 -35.31 -18.09
N GLU A 236 42.61 -35.80 -17.18
CA GLU A 236 43.93 -36.42 -17.49
C GLU A 236 44.96 -35.43 -18.05
N ALA A 237 45.85 -34.94 -17.18
CA ALA A 237 47.29 -35.23 -17.19
C ALA A 237 47.92 -34.72 -15.89
#